data_AF-A0AAW1JFP2-F1
#
_entry.id   AF-A0AAW1JFP2-F1
#
_cell.length_a   1.000
_cell.length_b   1.000
_cell.length_c   1.000
_cell.angle_alpha   90.00
_cell.angle_beta   90.00
_cell.angle_gamma   90.00
#
_symmetry.space_group_name_H-M   'P 1'
#
loop_
_entity.id
_entity.type
_entity.pdbx_description
1 polymer ?
#
loop_
_entity_poly.entity_id
_entity_poly.type
_entity_poly.pdbx_seq_one_letter_code
_entity_poly.pdbx_strand_id
1 'polypeptide(L)'
;MDIPRSKNKPDNTTVTRNRCLNDANIEDLRNALYNKPDNTTVTRNRCLNDANIEDLRNALYENQWGITKVNDAFKNFLKHFTYYYNSVCPEIKVTKTNSIRPWINETIKRSSIQLKDLYALLQTTDRDAEIMKSYKARKKEHRKLITKEKKAYYANRLHSSKNKTLNKDKITNKLS
;
A
#
# COMPACT_ATOMS: atom_id res chain seq x y z
N MET A 1 -32.02 58.76 15.94
CA MET A 1 -31.52 57.51 15.33
C MET A 1 -30.39 56.97 16.20
N ASP A 2 -30.23 55.66 16.20
CA ASP A 2 -29.12 54.86 16.75
C ASP A 2 -29.27 54.19 18.13
N ILE A 3 -30.14 53.17 18.10
CA ILE A 3 -30.07 51.78 18.60
C ILE A 3 -29.06 51.45 19.75
N PRO A 4 -29.53 50.91 20.88
CA PRO A 4 -28.67 50.41 21.96
C PRO A 4 -28.01 49.06 21.64
N ARG A 5 -26.74 48.92 22.08
CA ARG A 5 -25.93 47.69 22.03
C ARG A 5 -26.60 46.52 22.77
N SER A 6 -27.07 45.54 22.02
CA SER A 6 -27.44 44.22 22.54
C SER A 6 -26.19 43.42 22.91
N LYS A 7 -26.12 42.96 24.17
CA LYS A 7 -25.13 41.98 24.65
C LYS A 7 -25.64 40.58 24.30
N ASN A 8 -25.34 40.09 23.11
CA ASN A 8 -25.50 38.67 22.81
C ASN A 8 -24.24 37.91 23.21
N LYS A 9 -24.37 37.16 24.30
CA LYS A 9 -23.47 36.13 24.79
C LYS A 9 -23.33 35.05 23.71
N PRO A 10 -22.13 34.65 23.27
CA PRO A 10 -22.02 33.42 22.48
C PRO A 10 -22.31 32.24 23.41
N ASP A 11 -23.33 31.46 23.06
CA ASP A 11 -23.55 30.15 23.65
C ASP A 11 -22.29 29.31 23.45
N ASN A 12 -21.60 29.03 24.55
CA ASN A 12 -20.60 27.97 24.63
C ASN A 12 -21.33 26.63 24.52
N THR A 13 -21.74 26.25 23.32
CA THR A 13 -22.01 24.85 23.03
C THR A 13 -20.67 24.16 22.83
N THR A 14 -20.06 23.72 23.93
CA THR A 14 -18.99 22.73 23.87
C THR A 14 -19.62 21.45 23.34
N VAL A 15 -19.62 21.29 22.02
CA VAL A 15 -19.96 20.03 21.37
C VAL A 15 -18.78 19.09 21.63
N THR A 16 -18.80 18.43 22.77
CA THR A 16 -17.97 17.24 23.02
C THR A 16 -18.50 16.15 22.10
N ARG A 17 -18.02 16.11 20.85
CA ARG A 17 -18.18 14.95 19.97
C ARG A 17 -17.27 13.84 20.51
N ASN A 18 -17.71 13.19 21.58
CA ASN A 18 -17.29 11.82 21.87
C ASN A 18 -17.87 10.93 20.78
N ARG A 19 -17.23 10.89 19.61
CA ARG A 19 -17.45 9.78 18.68
C ARG A 19 -16.74 8.58 19.28
N CYS A 20 -17.46 7.83 20.10
CA CYS A 20 -17.07 6.47 20.40
C CYS A 20 -16.87 5.74 19.06
N LEU A 21 -15.65 5.26 18.82
CA LEU A 21 -15.33 4.41 17.70
C LEU A 21 -15.96 3.05 17.98
N ASN A 22 -17.15 2.82 17.42
CA ASN A 22 -17.79 1.50 17.49
C ASN A 22 -17.09 0.56 16.49
N ASP A 23 -17.06 -0.75 16.74
CA ASP A 23 -16.38 -1.74 15.89
C ASP A 23 -16.79 -1.64 14.40
N ALA A 24 -18.04 -1.26 14.13
CA ALA A 24 -18.53 -0.99 12.77
C ALA A 24 -17.82 0.19 12.09
N ASN A 25 -17.59 1.29 12.82
CA ASN A 25 -16.90 2.47 12.30
C ASN A 25 -15.41 2.19 12.04
N ILE A 26 -14.80 1.31 12.85
CA ILE A 26 -13.42 0.86 12.66
C ILE A 26 -13.34 -0.05 11.43
N GLU A 27 -14.29 -0.96 11.25
CA GLU A 27 -14.32 -1.84 10.08
C GLU A 27 -14.56 -1.06 8.78
N ASP A 28 -15.41 -0.02 8.80
CA ASP A 28 -15.63 0.86 7.65
C ASP A 28 -14.39 1.68 7.30
N LEU A 29 -13.69 2.23 8.30
CA LEU A 29 -12.41 2.93 8.09
C LEU A 29 -11.31 1.97 7.59
N ARG A 30 -11.28 0.73 8.11
CA ARG A 30 -10.38 -0.33 7.62
C ARG A 30 -10.69 -0.71 6.18
N ASN A 31 -11.97 -0.86 5.84
CA ASN A 31 -12.43 -1.15 4.48
C ASN A 31 -12.03 0.00 3.54
N ALA A 32 -12.17 1.26 3.96
CA ALA A 32 -11.73 2.41 3.17
C ALA A 32 -10.20 2.47 2.95
N LEU A 33 -9.40 2.02 3.92
CA LEU A 33 -7.94 1.98 3.83
C LEU A 33 -7.40 0.80 3.00
N TYR A 34 -8.07 -0.36 3.05
CA TYR A 34 -7.53 -1.60 2.51
C TYR A 34 -8.31 -2.20 1.32
N ASN A 35 -9.59 -1.84 1.11
CA ASN A 35 -10.35 -2.23 -0.07
C ASN A 35 -10.25 -1.14 -1.14
N LYS A 36 -9.13 -1.13 -1.88
CA LYS A 36 -9.15 -0.51 -3.20
C LYS A 36 -9.92 -1.44 -4.15
N PRO A 37 -10.92 -0.96 -4.89
CA PRO A 37 -11.58 -1.78 -5.90
C PRO A 37 -10.53 -2.30 -6.88
N ASP A 38 -10.59 -3.60 -7.14
CA ASP A 38 -9.73 -4.29 -8.10
C ASP A 38 -9.90 -3.62 -9.45
N ASN A 39 -8.88 -2.89 -9.88
CA ASN A 39 -8.60 -2.51 -11.25
C ASN A 39 -7.11 -2.21 -11.30
N THR A 40 -6.35 -3.06 -12.00
CA THR A 40 -4.94 -2.92 -12.36
C THR A 40 -4.32 -1.57 -11.97
N THR A 41 -3.61 -1.54 -10.84
CA THR A 41 -2.92 -0.31 -10.44
C THR A 41 -1.69 -0.16 -11.32
N VAL A 42 -1.79 0.67 -12.36
CA VAL A 42 -0.64 1.07 -13.16
C VAL A 42 0.24 1.94 -12.27
N THR A 43 1.30 1.37 -11.74
CA THR A 43 2.33 2.16 -11.05
C THR A 43 3.31 2.63 -12.11
N ARG A 44 3.53 3.94 -12.20
CA ARG A 44 4.62 4.49 -13.01
C ARG A 44 5.85 4.48 -12.14
N ASN A 45 6.86 3.72 -12.53
CA ASN A 45 8.14 3.68 -11.83
C ASN A 45 9.25 4.10 -12.79
N ARG A 46 10.30 4.72 -12.28
CA ARG A 46 11.51 5.01 -13.05
C ARG A 46 12.64 4.12 -12.54
N CYS A 47 13.43 3.58 -13.46
CA CYS A 47 14.64 2.87 -13.09
C CYS A 47 15.71 3.88 -12.70
N LEU A 48 15.87 4.11 -11.41
CA LEU A 48 16.97 4.87 -10.83
C LEU A 48 18.04 3.88 -10.36
N ASN A 49 18.79 3.34 -11.32
CA ASN A 49 19.99 2.55 -11.02
C ASN A 49 21.24 3.42 -11.17
N ASP A 50 22.37 2.94 -10.66
CA ASP A 50 23.60 3.73 -10.62
C ASP A 50 24.10 4.11 -12.03
N ALA A 51 23.90 3.23 -13.02
CA ALA A 51 24.25 3.50 -14.42
C ALA A 51 23.44 4.68 -14.98
N ASN A 52 22.13 4.68 -14.82
CA ASN A 52 21.24 5.75 -15.27
C ASN A 52 21.53 7.08 -14.54
N ILE A 53 21.96 7.02 -13.27
CA ILE A 53 22.34 8.21 -12.51
C ILE A 53 23.66 8.79 -13.06
N GLU A 54 24.63 7.93 -13.39
CA GLU A 54 25.91 8.37 -13.97
C GLU A 54 25.74 8.93 -15.39
N ASP A 55 24.90 8.30 -16.21
CA ASP A 55 24.54 8.81 -17.54
C ASP A 55 23.86 10.18 -17.47
N LEU A 56 22.95 10.37 -16.51
CA LEU A 56 22.32 11.68 -16.26
C LEU A 56 23.35 12.73 -15.84
N ARG A 57 24.30 12.36 -14.97
CA ARG A 57 25.37 13.24 -14.52
C ARG A 57 26.26 13.69 -15.67
N ASN A 58 26.69 12.74 -16.53
CA ASN A 58 27.51 13.03 -17.71
C ASN A 58 26.78 13.98 -18.67
N ALA A 59 25.51 13.69 -18.97
CA ALA A 59 24.68 14.52 -19.84
C ALA A 59 24.47 15.94 -19.30
N LEU A 60 24.40 16.12 -17.97
CA LEU A 60 24.32 17.44 -17.35
C LEU A 60 25.66 18.20 -17.38
N TYR A 61 26.77 17.48 -17.25
CA TYR A 61 28.12 18.05 -17.26
C TYR A 61 28.53 18.55 -18.64
N GLU A 62 28.11 17.86 -19.71
CA GLU A 62 28.39 18.25 -21.10
C GLU A 62 27.58 19.47 -21.57
N ASN A 63 26.53 19.88 -20.84
CA ASN A 63 25.75 21.06 -21.23
C ASN A 63 26.54 22.35 -20.98
N GLN A 64 26.50 23.23 -21.96
CA GLN A 64 27.02 24.59 -21.82
C GLN A 64 25.99 25.49 -21.14
N TRP A 65 26.28 25.87 -19.89
CA TRP A 65 25.40 26.71 -19.06
C TRP A 65 25.62 28.22 -19.32
N GLY A 66 25.33 28.67 -20.54
CA GLY A 66 25.60 30.05 -20.98
C GLY A 66 24.47 31.06 -20.74
N ILE A 67 23.99 31.25 -19.51
CA ILE A 67 22.89 32.22 -19.23
C ILE A 67 23.21 33.14 -18.05
N THR A 68 22.96 34.45 -18.24
CA THR A 68 23.36 35.52 -17.32
C THR A 68 22.27 35.93 -16.32
N LYS A 69 20.99 35.69 -16.60
CA LYS A 69 19.88 36.02 -15.69
C LYS A 69 19.43 34.79 -14.92
N VAL A 70 19.32 34.91 -13.59
CA VAL A 70 19.02 33.81 -12.66
C VAL A 70 17.75 33.05 -13.04
N ASN A 71 16.65 33.76 -13.35
CA ASN A 71 15.38 33.13 -13.70
C ASN A 71 15.44 32.36 -15.01
N ASP A 72 16.18 32.88 -16.00
CA ASP A 72 16.34 32.23 -17.30
C ASP A 72 17.30 31.05 -17.19
N ALA A 73 18.34 31.16 -16.36
CA ALA A 73 19.26 30.09 -16.03
C ALA A 73 18.54 28.92 -15.34
N PHE A 74 17.67 29.22 -14.36
CA PHE A 74 16.87 28.20 -13.67
C PHE A 74 15.88 27.51 -14.61
N LYS A 75 15.16 28.26 -15.45
CA LYS A 75 14.26 27.67 -16.47
C LYS A 75 15.03 26.78 -17.44
N ASN A 76 16.20 27.22 -17.88
CA ASN A 76 17.03 26.46 -18.80
C ASN A 76 17.57 25.18 -18.15
N PHE A 77 18.03 25.27 -16.90
CA PHE A 77 18.41 24.12 -16.09
C PHE A 77 17.26 23.13 -15.98
N LEU A 78 16.08 23.57 -15.55
CA LEU A 78 14.93 22.69 -15.36
C LEU A 78 14.52 22.00 -16.66
N LYS A 79 14.58 22.71 -17.79
CA LYS A 79 14.31 22.16 -19.12
C LYS A 79 15.30 21.05 -19.48
N HIS A 80 16.60 21.32 -19.37
CA HIS A 80 17.65 20.34 -19.71
C HIS A 80 17.64 19.15 -18.74
N PHE A 81 17.53 19.42 -17.44
CA PHE A 81 17.40 18.39 -16.41
C PHE A 81 16.22 17.46 -16.71
N THR A 82 15.04 18.02 -16.98
CA THR A 82 13.83 17.23 -17.26
C THR A 82 13.99 16.40 -18.54
N TYR A 83 14.61 16.98 -19.58
CA TYR A 83 14.87 16.27 -20.83
C TYR A 83 15.78 15.05 -20.61
N TYR A 84 16.97 15.25 -20.02
CA TYR A 84 17.90 14.16 -19.78
C TYR A 84 17.37 13.14 -18.76
N TYR A 85 16.70 13.60 -17.71
CA TYR A 85 16.05 12.73 -16.73
C TYR A 85 14.99 11.84 -17.38
N ASN A 86 14.19 12.37 -18.30
CA ASN A 86 13.21 11.57 -19.04
C ASN A 86 13.83 10.60 -20.03
N SER A 87 14.95 10.97 -20.65
CA SER A 87 15.68 10.12 -21.59
C SER A 87 16.36 8.95 -20.90
N VAL A 88 17.09 9.22 -19.82
CA VAL A 88 17.95 8.25 -19.13
C VAL A 88 17.17 7.43 -18.10
N CYS A 89 16.15 8.02 -17.47
CA CYS A 89 15.29 7.36 -16.49
C CYS A 89 13.84 7.29 -16.99
N PRO A 90 13.55 6.52 -18.06
CA PRO A 90 12.22 6.47 -18.66
C PRO A 90 11.16 5.94 -17.69
N GLU A 91 9.93 6.42 -17.84
CA GLU A 91 8.79 5.91 -17.08
C GLU A 91 8.41 4.52 -17.58
N ILE A 92 8.54 3.54 -16.70
CA ILE A 92 8.08 2.18 -16.94
C ILE A 92 6.69 2.03 -16.34
N LYS A 93 5.73 1.66 -17.18
CA LYS A 93 4.41 1.25 -16.73
C LYS A 93 4.51 -0.16 -16.17
N VAL A 94 4.46 -0.29 -14.86
CA VAL A 94 4.40 -1.60 -14.22
C VAL A 94 2.94 -1.96 -14.01
N THR A 95 2.43 -2.87 -14.83
CA THR A 95 1.17 -3.54 -14.57
C THR A 95 1.38 -4.54 -13.44
N LYS A 96 1.00 -4.17 -12.21
CA LYS A 96 0.87 -5.16 -11.15
C LYS A 96 -0.36 -6.00 -11.47
N THR A 97 -0.14 -7.19 -12.01
CA THR A 97 -1.16 -8.23 -11.93
C THR A 97 -1.32 -8.56 -10.47
N ASN A 98 -2.39 -8.08 -9.84
CA ASN A 98 -2.87 -8.68 -8.60
C ASN A 98 -3.17 -10.14 -8.97
N SER A 99 -2.22 -11.05 -8.76
CA SER A 99 -2.51 -12.47 -8.83
C SER A 99 -3.38 -12.75 -7.61
N ILE A 100 -4.68 -12.49 -7.73
CA ILE A 100 -5.65 -12.83 -6.70
C ILE A 100 -5.57 -14.34 -6.61
N ARG A 101 -4.86 -14.82 -5.58
CA ARG A 101 -4.73 -16.25 -5.38
C ARG A 101 -6.14 -16.73 -5.02
N PRO A 102 -6.78 -17.61 -5.82
CA PRO A 102 -8.21 -17.87 -5.65
C PRO A 102 -8.56 -18.56 -4.32
N TRP A 103 -7.56 -19.12 -3.63
CA TRP A 103 -7.71 -19.71 -2.30
C TRP A 103 -7.69 -18.69 -1.16
N ILE A 104 -7.37 -17.42 -1.43
CA ILE A 104 -7.43 -16.35 -0.42
C ILE A 104 -8.88 -15.90 -0.28
N ASN A 105 -9.50 -16.28 0.83
CA ASN A 105 -10.84 -15.84 1.20
C ASN A 105 -10.82 -14.65 2.17
N GLU A 106 -12.00 -14.13 2.50
CA GLU A 106 -12.17 -12.96 3.38
C GLU A 106 -11.60 -13.19 4.79
N THR A 107 -11.68 -14.43 5.30
CA THR A 107 -11.12 -14.81 6.60
C THR A 107 -9.60 -14.64 6.63
N ILE A 108 -8.90 -15.04 5.56
CA ILE A 108 -7.44 -14.83 5.45
C ILE A 108 -7.12 -13.34 5.37
N LYS A 109 -7.88 -12.57 4.59
CA LYS A 109 -7.68 -11.12 4.47
C LYS A 109 -7.84 -10.43 5.81
N ARG A 110 -8.95 -10.68 6.53
CA ARG A 110 -9.19 -10.14 7.87
C ARG A 110 -8.08 -10.53 8.84
N SER A 111 -7.65 -11.79 8.82
CA SER A 111 -6.54 -12.25 9.66
C SER A 111 -5.21 -11.56 9.33
N SER A 112 -4.96 -11.26 8.05
CA SER A 112 -3.78 -10.49 7.63
C SER A 112 -3.83 -9.05 8.10
N ILE A 113 -5.00 -8.40 8.03
CA ILE A 113 -5.21 -7.04 8.54
C ILE A 113 -4.95 -6.97 10.05
N GLN A 114 -5.56 -7.88 10.82
CA GLN A 114 -5.32 -7.95 12.27
C GLN A 114 -3.83 -8.10 12.62
N LEU A 115 -3.09 -8.85 11.81
CA LEU A 115 -1.65 -9.02 12.01
C LEU A 115 -0.86 -7.74 11.71
N LYS A 116 -1.28 -6.96 10.71
CA LYS A 116 -0.70 -5.64 10.40
C LYS A 116 -1.00 -4.64 11.50
N ASP A 117 -2.24 -4.61 12.00
CA ASP A 117 -2.65 -3.71 13.09
C ASP A 117 -1.83 -4.00 14.36
N LEU A 118 -1.68 -5.28 14.74
CA LEU A 118 -0.84 -5.68 15.87
C LEU A 118 0.64 -5.31 15.68
N TYR A 119 1.15 -5.41 14.45
CA TYR A 119 2.51 -5.00 14.14
C TYR A 119 2.69 -3.49 14.22
N ALA A 120 1.71 -2.71 13.72
CA ALA A 120 1.72 -1.26 13.83
C ALA A 120 1.70 -0.81 15.30
N LEU A 121 0.86 -1.43 16.12
CA LEU A 121 0.85 -1.20 17.57
C LEU A 121 2.22 -1.45 18.18
N LEU A 122 2.85 -2.59 17.87
CA LEU A 122 4.19 -2.93 18.35
C LEU A 122 5.28 -1.92 17.93
N GLN A 123 5.10 -1.19 16.82
CA GLN A 123 6.04 -0.13 16.42
C GLN A 123 5.83 1.16 17.23
N THR A 124 4.61 1.37 17.76
CA THR A 124 4.23 2.60 18.47
C THR A 124 4.34 2.49 19.99
N THR A 125 4.18 1.29 20.56
CA THR A 125 4.43 1.03 21.98
C THR A 125 5.82 0.45 22.15
N ASP A 126 6.56 0.92 23.15
CA ASP A 126 7.93 0.49 23.48
C ASP A 126 8.02 -1.02 23.78
N ARG A 127 8.03 -1.85 22.72
CA ARG A 127 8.18 -3.30 22.71
C ARG A 127 7.48 -4.02 23.87
N ASP A 128 6.21 -3.69 24.08
CA ASP A 128 5.37 -4.34 25.07
C ASP A 128 5.39 -5.87 24.87
N ALA A 129 5.77 -6.59 25.93
CA ALA A 129 5.93 -8.03 25.92
C ALA A 129 4.60 -8.77 25.66
N GLU A 130 3.48 -8.22 26.12
CA GLU A 130 2.16 -8.81 25.94
C GLU A 130 1.66 -8.65 24.50
N ILE A 131 1.87 -7.47 23.92
CA ILE A 131 1.57 -7.21 22.49
C ILE A 131 2.46 -8.11 21.61
N MET A 132 3.75 -8.24 21.94
CA MET A 132 4.66 -9.13 21.24
C MET A 132 4.20 -10.60 21.30
N LYS A 133 3.76 -11.07 22.48
CA LYS A 133 3.23 -12.43 22.67
C LYS A 133 1.98 -12.65 21.81
N SER A 134 1.05 -11.69 21.83
CA SER A 134 -0.18 -11.71 21.04
C SER A 134 0.10 -11.72 19.54
N TYR A 135 1.03 -10.88 19.07
CA TYR A 135 1.47 -10.87 17.67
C TYR A 135 2.04 -12.22 17.23
N LYS A 136 2.94 -12.82 18.04
CA LYS A 136 3.52 -14.14 17.74
C LYS A 136 2.46 -15.24 17.67
N ALA A 137 1.53 -15.26 18.62
CA ALA A 137 0.42 -16.21 18.64
C ALA A 137 -0.46 -16.07 17.38
N ARG A 138 -0.89 -14.84 17.07
CA ARG A 138 -1.73 -14.57 15.91
C ARG A 138 -1.04 -14.86 14.58
N LYS A 139 0.27 -14.60 14.48
CA LYS A 139 1.09 -14.99 13.33
C LYS A 139 1.11 -16.50 13.11
N LYS A 140 1.21 -17.29 14.19
CA LYS A 140 1.17 -18.76 14.12
C LYS A 140 -0.20 -19.25 13.65
N GLU A 141 -1.27 -18.69 14.17
CA GLU A 141 -2.64 -19.02 13.76
C GLU A 141 -2.91 -18.65 12.30
N HIS A 142 -2.47 -17.46 11.86
CA HIS A 142 -2.60 -17.01 10.48
C HIS A 142 -1.92 -17.98 9.50
N ARG A 143 -0.72 -18.47 9.84
CA ARG A 143 -0.03 -19.49 9.04
C ARG A 143 -0.83 -20.80 8.96
N LYS A 144 -1.40 -21.26 10.08
CA LYS A 144 -2.24 -22.46 10.09
C LYS A 144 -3.49 -22.29 9.21
N LEU A 145 -4.14 -21.12 9.30
CA LEU A 145 -5.29 -20.77 8.47
C LEU A 145 -4.94 -20.81 6.98
N ILE A 146 -3.86 -20.14 6.58
CA ILE A 146 -3.38 -20.17 5.18
C ILE A 146 -3.17 -21.61 4.70
N THR A 147 -2.46 -22.44 5.48
CA THR A 147 -2.19 -23.81 5.09
C THR A 147 -3.48 -24.63 4.95
N LYS A 148 -4.43 -24.46 5.87
CA LYS A 148 -5.72 -25.16 5.86
C LYS A 148 -6.53 -24.80 4.61
N GLU A 149 -6.74 -23.50 4.38
CA GLU A 149 -7.56 -23.02 3.25
C GLU A 149 -6.91 -23.32 1.90
N LYS A 150 -5.59 -23.17 1.79
CA LYS A 150 -4.84 -23.52 0.58
C LYS A 150 -5.01 -25.02 0.27
N LYS A 151 -4.87 -25.89 1.27
CA LYS A 151 -5.08 -27.35 1.10
C LYS A 151 -6.53 -27.66 0.69
N ALA A 152 -7.51 -27.08 1.36
CA ALA A 152 -8.93 -27.30 1.05
C ALA A 152 -9.28 -26.87 -0.38
N TYR A 153 -8.83 -25.69 -0.79
CA TYR A 153 -9.05 -25.20 -2.16
C TYR A 153 -8.49 -26.15 -3.22
N TYR A 154 -7.25 -26.60 -3.06
CA TYR A 154 -6.64 -27.51 -4.04
C TYR A 154 -7.25 -28.91 -4.01
N ALA A 155 -7.66 -29.41 -2.83
CA ALA A 155 -8.38 -30.67 -2.71
C ALA A 155 -9.73 -30.62 -3.44
N ASN A 156 -10.50 -29.54 -3.26
CA ASN A 156 -11.76 -29.33 -3.98
C ASN A 156 -11.54 -29.22 -5.49
N ARG A 157 -10.50 -28.49 -5.91
CA ARG A 157 -10.16 -28.36 -7.33
C ARG A 157 -9.78 -29.69 -7.98
N LEU A 158 -9.08 -30.58 -7.25
CA LEU A 158 -8.80 -31.95 -7.70
C LEU A 158 -10.10 -32.75 -7.86
N HIS A 159 -10.97 -32.67 -6.86
CA HIS A 159 -12.24 -33.41 -6.83
C HIS A 159 -13.16 -33.00 -7.99
N SER A 160 -13.24 -31.69 -8.28
CA SER A 160 -14.02 -31.14 -9.39
C SER A 160 -13.38 -31.31 -10.77
N SER A 161 -12.14 -31.83 -10.86
CA SER A 161 -11.45 -31.96 -12.14
C SER A 161 -11.82 -33.26 -12.87
N LYS A 162 -12.08 -33.16 -14.18
CA LYS A 162 -12.42 -34.31 -15.03
C LYS A 162 -11.26 -35.32 -15.18
N ASN A 163 -10.01 -34.83 -15.17
CA ASN A 163 -8.79 -35.64 -15.28
C ASN A 163 -8.00 -35.61 -13.98
N LYS A 164 -8.32 -36.54 -13.07
CA LYS A 164 -7.81 -36.56 -11.69
C LYS A 164 -6.31 -36.89 -11.58
N THR A 165 -5.78 -37.76 -12.44
CA THR A 165 -4.37 -38.21 -12.44
C THR A 165 -3.40 -37.10 -12.84
N LEU A 166 -3.65 -36.41 -13.94
CA LEU A 166 -2.79 -35.30 -14.44
C LEU A 166 -2.75 -34.07 -13.52
N ASN A 167 -3.82 -33.83 -12.73
CA ASN A 167 -3.86 -32.69 -11.81
C ASN A 167 -3.18 -32.98 -10.46
N LYS A 168 -3.04 -34.26 -10.08
CA LYS A 168 -2.41 -34.64 -8.80
C LYS A 168 -0.97 -34.17 -8.74
N ASP A 169 -0.19 -34.40 -9.80
CA ASP A 169 1.24 -34.05 -9.88
C ASP A 169 1.49 -32.53 -9.97
N LYS A 170 0.56 -31.78 -10.57
CA LYS A 170 0.63 -30.31 -10.64
C LYS A 170 0.31 -29.63 -9.31
N ILE A 171 -0.40 -30.31 -8.42
CA ILE A 171 -0.88 -29.77 -7.14
C ILE A 171 0.05 -30.13 -5.99
N THR A 172 0.66 -31.31 -6.00
CA THR A 172 1.72 -31.69 -5.02
C THR A 172 2.86 -30.68 -5.01
N ASN A 173 3.35 -30.27 -6.19
CA ASN A 173 4.40 -29.24 -6.32
C ASN A 173 3.99 -27.83 -5.83
N LYS A 174 2.69 -27.55 -5.69
CA LYS A 174 2.18 -26.25 -5.18
C LYS A 174 1.90 -26.27 -3.68
N LEU A 175 1.93 -27.44 -3.05
CA LEU A 175 1.65 -27.65 -1.63
C LEU A 175 2.93 -27.79 -0.78
N SER A 176 4.04 -28.22 -1.38
CA SER A 176 5.41 -28.08 -0.86
C SER A 176 5.84 -26.61 -0.79
#